data_AF-M7T9Y3-F1
#
_entry.id   AF-M7T9Y3-F1
#
_cell.length_a   1.000
_cell.length_b   1.000
_cell.length_c   1.000
_cell.angle_alpha   90.00
_cell.angle_beta   90.00
_cell.angle_gamma   90.00
#
_symmetry.space_group_name_H-M   'P 1'
#
loop_
_entity.id
_entity.type
_entity.pdbx_description
1 polymer ?
#
loop_
_entity_poly.entity_id
_entity_poly.type
_entity_poly.pdbx_seq_one_letter_code
_entity_poly.pdbx_strand_id
1 'polypeptide(L)'
;MFLKRKQQSSTHIIGPATIIWNPESTAYDPNSSKDFRRLFIRLHPSAFLETFEELCRLVRKQNPRPFVEDLRHEVGSIEITGSDSTEALLGVLKPYVSKTESKETQASKFEKLAGCRDAASLPLGSLLAFSIMDPRLRYPPQKMSPTKVDIDAIGDFHKDPCTIPFKLFDRDARFKASNVPTQKSLNRRKGEGAPGARLEPTARDPPIPIILLASRHPKDPQAPGTWTLMLPWKCVLPVWYSLMHYPLSSGGNPRFGGLNELRQLAFERGLPWFPGDFPGTGAGNAWEATQRLYRLKKWERMPKGKRAHYDTLDLGAGRKGEVGTGWNCDYEFLLVLNKKKNEPQHQQGDEDETTGEDRTAQTSDPQEGHKGKKLKPEAKSPLESLVYLPKATFNVHVSPTSEPPPATSVVTVQIKLLGRGTASTCARIYRLPEDAAITKDAAPPVPTTQQAETTPATNLLPTTSSLSFSWADGSDTKSQQQQQLPPNLREQWLALKPTNNTYTNNKKATKKTQNPKVDFEARKRMLARELLAPETITAASNNNEHPLCPGAEDLIGFVTTGSYNLRDGQATAVGVLSAVCARDELLRA
;
A
#
# COMPACT_ATOMS: atom_id res chain seq x y z
N MET A 1 1.71 13.40 6.33
CA MET A 1 2.19 13.26 7.73
C MET A 1 1.47 12.07 8.36
N PHE A 2 1.95 11.49 9.47
CA PHE A 2 1.22 10.46 10.23
C PHE A 2 0.70 11.03 11.55
N LEU A 3 -0.58 10.82 11.83
CA LEU A 3 -1.18 11.12 13.13
C LEU A 3 -0.81 10.02 14.12
N LYS A 4 -0.53 10.42 15.37
CA LYS A 4 -0.05 9.53 16.42
C LYS A 4 -0.79 9.81 17.72
N ARG A 5 -1.05 8.77 18.50
CA ARG A 5 -1.55 8.83 19.86
C ARG A 5 -0.47 8.38 20.83
N LYS A 6 -0.16 9.20 21.83
CA LYS A 6 0.79 8.84 22.91
C LYS A 6 0.08 7.94 23.92
N GLN A 7 0.60 6.73 24.12
CA GLN A 7 0.22 5.81 25.20
C GLN A 7 1.31 5.83 26.29
N GLN A 8 1.03 5.26 27.47
CA GLN A 8 1.92 5.38 28.64
C GLN A 8 3.35 4.88 28.38
N SER A 9 3.53 3.85 27.54
CA SER A 9 4.83 3.24 27.22
C SER A 9 5.14 3.16 25.72
N SER A 10 4.24 3.61 24.83
CA SER A 10 4.41 3.48 23.38
C SER A 10 3.70 4.59 22.61
N THR A 11 4.05 4.74 21.32
CA THR A 11 3.36 5.65 20.39
C THR A 11 2.55 4.82 19.40
N HIS A 12 1.23 4.98 19.41
CA HIS A 12 0.34 4.32 18.46
C HIS A 12 0.17 5.20 17.21
N ILE A 13 0.38 4.63 16.02
CA ILE A 13 0.15 5.32 14.75
C ILE A 13 -1.29 5.11 14.32
N ILE A 14 -2.03 6.21 14.14
CA ILE A 14 -3.44 6.15 13.72
C ILE A 14 -3.52 5.99 12.20
N GLY A 15 -2.81 6.83 11.46
CA GLY A 15 -2.81 6.78 9.99
C GLY A 15 -2.25 8.05 9.34
N PRO A 16 -2.15 8.05 7.99
CA PRO A 16 -1.71 9.21 7.24
C PRO A 16 -2.79 10.30 7.25
N ALA A 17 -2.36 11.56 7.33
CA ALA A 17 -3.22 12.72 7.21
C ALA A 17 -2.53 13.86 6.45
N THR A 18 -3.36 14.69 5.82
CA THR A 18 -3.01 15.95 5.19
C THR A 18 -3.53 17.08 6.07
N ILE A 19 -2.64 17.97 6.49
CA ILE A 19 -2.96 19.13 7.33
C ILE A 19 -2.88 20.38 6.46
N ILE A 20 -3.93 21.19 6.49
CA ILE A 20 -3.99 22.48 5.78
C ILE A 20 -4.17 23.57 6.83
N TRP A 21 -3.19 24.45 6.94
CA TRP A 21 -3.27 25.61 7.83
C TRP A 21 -4.00 26.76 7.14
N ASN A 22 -4.90 27.42 7.87
CA ASN A 22 -5.49 28.66 7.43
C ASN A 22 -4.48 29.80 7.65
N PRO A 23 -4.12 30.58 6.62
CA PRO A 23 -3.23 31.72 6.80
C PRO A 23 -3.84 32.77 7.73
N GLU A 24 -2.98 33.48 8.45
CA GLU A 24 -3.38 34.59 9.32
C GLU A 24 -3.58 35.87 8.51
N SER A 25 -4.62 36.63 8.86
CA SER A 25 -4.77 37.97 8.34
C SER A 25 -3.72 38.88 8.97
N THR A 26 -2.95 39.58 8.15
CA THR A 26 -1.97 40.59 8.61
C THR A 26 -2.63 41.89 9.08
N ALA A 27 -3.96 42.01 8.97
CA ALA A 27 -4.71 43.13 9.53
C ALA A 27 -4.78 43.00 11.05
N TYR A 28 -3.86 43.68 11.74
CA TYR A 28 -3.83 43.74 13.20
C TYR A 28 -5.05 44.54 13.69
N ASP A 29 -6.09 43.84 14.14
CA ASP A 29 -7.19 44.48 14.86
C ASP A 29 -6.93 44.36 16.37
N PRO A 30 -6.55 45.45 17.07
CA PRO A 30 -6.22 45.42 18.49
C PRO A 30 -7.40 45.03 19.40
N ASN A 31 -8.63 44.99 18.85
CA ASN A 31 -9.84 44.54 19.53
C ASN A 31 -10.25 43.09 19.22
N SER A 32 -9.54 42.38 18.32
CA SER A 32 -9.82 40.96 18.07
C SER A 32 -9.30 40.11 19.22
N SER A 33 -10.21 39.64 20.06
CA SER A 33 -9.91 38.71 21.15
C SER A 33 -9.30 37.41 20.61
N LYS A 34 -8.06 37.07 21.03
CA LYS A 34 -7.44 35.73 20.95
C LYS A 34 -7.95 34.85 19.79
N ASP A 35 -7.68 35.24 18.56
CA ASP A 35 -8.07 34.43 17.40
C ASP A 35 -7.31 33.09 17.40
N PHE A 36 -8.05 31.99 17.53
CA PHE A 36 -7.46 30.67 17.37
C PHE A 36 -7.09 30.44 15.91
N ARG A 37 -5.84 30.04 15.66
CA ARG A 37 -5.42 29.52 14.35
C ARG A 37 -6.31 28.33 13.98
N ARG A 38 -6.79 28.34 12.73
CA ARG A 38 -7.65 27.30 12.19
C ARG A 38 -6.85 26.39 11.26
N LEU A 39 -7.17 25.10 11.27
CA LEU A 39 -6.57 24.12 10.37
C LEU A 39 -7.60 23.06 9.98
N PHE A 40 -7.42 22.45 8.82
CA PHE A 40 -8.13 21.25 8.43
C PHE A 40 -7.22 20.03 8.58
N ILE A 41 -7.78 18.93 9.07
CA ILE A 41 -7.16 17.61 9.08
C ILE A 41 -7.97 16.71 8.16
N ARG A 42 -7.42 16.41 6.98
CA ARG A 42 -7.99 15.43 6.04
C ARG A 42 -7.32 14.08 6.26
N LEU A 43 -8.12 13.04 6.47
CA LEU A 43 -7.65 11.67 6.67
C LEU A 43 -8.63 10.66 6.08
N HIS A 44 -8.22 9.40 6.00
CA HIS A 44 -9.06 8.31 5.53
C HIS A 44 -10.19 8.00 6.53
N PRO A 45 -11.43 7.69 6.09
CA PRO A 45 -12.58 7.50 6.96
C PRO A 45 -12.39 6.39 8.00
N SER A 46 -11.66 5.32 7.69
CA SER A 46 -11.39 4.24 8.67
C SER A 46 -10.55 4.68 9.87
N ALA A 47 -9.80 5.79 9.75
CA ALA A 47 -9.03 6.39 10.84
C ALA A 47 -9.76 7.58 11.51
N PHE A 48 -10.93 7.98 10.99
CA PHE A 48 -11.65 9.17 11.44
C PHE A 48 -12.10 9.07 12.88
N LEU A 49 -12.78 7.97 13.25
CA LEU A 49 -13.35 7.82 14.59
C LEU A 49 -12.28 7.89 15.68
N GLU A 50 -11.23 7.08 15.52
CA GLU A 50 -10.09 7.07 16.45
C GLU A 50 -9.42 8.45 16.57
N THR A 51 -9.22 9.14 15.44
CA THR A 51 -8.64 10.48 15.44
C THR A 51 -9.55 11.49 16.13
N PHE A 52 -10.85 11.47 15.85
CA PHE A 52 -11.82 12.44 16.35
C PHE A 52 -12.01 12.30 17.87
N GLU A 53 -12.10 11.07 18.39
CA GLU A 53 -12.16 10.80 19.82
C GLU A 53 -10.91 11.28 20.55
N GLU A 54 -9.72 11.01 19.97
CA GLU A 54 -8.45 11.45 20.55
C GLU A 54 -8.30 12.98 20.53
N LEU A 55 -8.72 13.65 19.45
CA LEU A 55 -8.77 15.11 19.39
C LEU A 55 -9.71 15.68 20.43
N CYS A 56 -10.93 15.14 20.57
CA CYS A 56 -11.88 15.57 21.59
C CYS A 56 -11.31 15.42 23.02
N ARG A 57 -10.59 14.33 23.28
CA ARG A 57 -9.91 14.07 24.55
C ARG A 57 -8.81 15.10 24.83
N LEU A 58 -7.99 15.42 23.85
CA LEU A 58 -6.88 16.39 23.97
C LEU A 58 -7.39 17.82 24.15
N VAL A 59 -8.40 18.20 23.38
CA VAL A 59 -9.01 19.55 23.41
C VAL A 59 -9.64 19.85 24.77
N ARG A 60 -10.31 18.87 25.39
CA ARG A 60 -10.88 19.04 26.74
C ARG A 60 -9.83 19.37 27.81
N LYS A 61 -8.57 18.99 27.60
CA LYS A 61 -7.44 19.20 28.53
C LYS A 61 -6.68 20.50 28.31
N GLN A 62 -6.89 21.19 27.19
CA GLN A 62 -6.21 22.45 26.89
C GLN A 62 -7.01 23.66 27.37
N ASN A 63 -6.29 24.70 27.79
CA ASN A 63 -6.83 26.01 28.16
C ASN A 63 -5.99 27.12 27.50
N PRO A 64 -6.54 27.99 26.65
CA PRO A 64 -7.96 28.07 26.25
C PRO A 64 -8.37 26.89 25.35
N ARG A 65 -9.61 26.42 25.51
CA ARG A 65 -10.11 25.20 24.84
C ARG A 65 -10.27 25.44 23.33
N PRO A 66 -9.56 24.71 22.45
CA PRO A 66 -9.78 24.80 21.01
C PRO A 66 -11.16 24.28 20.59
N PHE A 67 -11.66 24.71 19.43
CA PHE A 67 -12.87 24.16 18.85
C PHE A 67 -12.54 23.03 17.85
N VAL A 68 -13.36 21.98 17.83
CA VAL A 68 -13.25 20.87 16.87
C VAL A 68 -14.60 20.70 16.17
N GLU A 69 -14.58 20.68 14.85
CA GLU A 69 -15.76 20.52 14.00
C GLU A 69 -15.61 19.31 13.08
N ASP A 70 -16.69 18.55 12.91
CA ASP A 70 -16.77 17.46 11.93
C ASP A 70 -17.39 17.99 10.63
N LEU A 71 -16.64 17.87 9.53
CA LEU A 71 -17.02 18.41 8.21
C LEU A 71 -17.33 17.32 7.17
N ARG A 72 -17.53 16.05 7.56
CA ARG A 72 -17.73 14.90 6.63
C ARG A 72 -18.82 15.12 5.57
N HIS A 73 -19.87 15.86 5.90
CA HIS A 73 -21.01 16.12 5.01
C HIS A 73 -21.14 17.60 4.61
N GLU A 74 -20.15 18.43 4.95
CA GLU A 74 -20.16 19.86 4.65
C GLU A 74 -19.11 20.22 3.58
N VAL A 75 -17.95 19.57 3.60
CA VAL A 75 -16.87 19.77 2.63
C VAL A 75 -16.59 18.46 1.90
N GLY A 76 -16.68 18.49 0.57
CA GLY A 76 -16.31 17.38 -0.29
C GLY A 76 -14.90 17.56 -0.87
N SER A 77 -14.32 16.47 -1.36
CA SER A 77 -13.06 16.50 -2.10
C SER A 77 -13.11 15.64 -3.36
N ILE A 78 -12.50 16.11 -4.45
CA ILE A 78 -12.30 15.37 -5.70
C ILE A 78 -10.79 15.26 -5.94
N GLU A 79 -10.30 14.05 -6.15
CA GLU A 79 -8.91 13.82 -6.58
C GLU A 79 -8.86 13.65 -8.09
N ILE A 80 -8.06 14.48 -8.77
CA ILE A 80 -7.84 14.41 -10.21
C ILE A 80 -6.37 14.08 -10.43
N THR A 81 -6.10 12.96 -11.08
CA THR A 81 -4.75 12.46 -11.34
C THR A 81 -4.52 12.34 -12.84
N GLY A 82 -3.31 12.67 -13.30
CA GLY A 82 -2.90 12.49 -14.69
C GLY A 82 -2.29 13.74 -15.31
N SER A 83 -1.66 13.55 -16.46
CA SER A 83 -0.86 14.57 -17.13
C SER A 83 -1.64 15.76 -17.68
N ASP A 84 -2.95 15.65 -17.90
CA ASP A 84 -3.81 16.76 -18.36
C ASP A 84 -4.78 17.22 -17.26
N SER A 85 -4.50 16.88 -16.00
CA SER A 85 -5.36 17.21 -14.86
C SER A 85 -5.46 18.73 -14.63
N THR A 86 -4.37 19.47 -14.79
CA THR A 86 -4.34 20.93 -14.65
C THR A 86 -5.15 21.60 -15.77
N GLU A 87 -5.09 21.07 -16.99
CA GLU A 87 -5.87 21.57 -18.12
C GLU A 87 -7.38 21.45 -17.85
N ALA A 88 -7.83 20.26 -17.41
CA ALA A 88 -9.23 20.03 -17.08
C ALA A 88 -9.73 20.97 -15.98
N LEU A 89 -8.91 21.19 -14.95
CA LEU A 89 -9.23 22.10 -13.86
C LEU A 89 -9.33 23.55 -14.35
N LEU A 90 -8.38 24.04 -15.14
CA LEU A 90 -8.42 25.40 -15.70
C LEU A 90 -9.59 25.61 -16.65
N GLY A 91 -9.98 24.58 -17.39
CA GLY A 91 -11.13 24.60 -18.29
C GLY A 91 -12.47 24.71 -17.56
N VAL A 92 -12.62 23.98 -16.45
CA VAL A 92 -13.88 23.88 -15.69
C VAL A 92 -14.00 24.93 -14.58
N LEU A 93 -12.93 25.17 -13.82
CA LEU A 93 -12.93 26.07 -12.67
C LEU A 93 -12.63 27.50 -13.14
N LYS A 94 -13.68 28.31 -13.28
CA LYS A 94 -13.53 29.73 -13.60
C LYS A 94 -13.61 30.57 -12.33
N PRO A 95 -12.59 31.43 -12.05
CA PRO A 95 -12.65 32.34 -10.91
C PRO A 95 -13.92 33.16 -10.88
N TYR A 96 -14.47 33.36 -9.69
CA TYR A 96 -15.57 34.28 -9.48
C TYR A 96 -15.03 35.71 -9.56
N VAL A 97 -15.58 36.52 -10.46
CA VAL A 97 -15.26 37.95 -10.58
C VAL A 97 -16.56 38.71 -10.38
N SER A 98 -16.65 39.43 -9.26
CA SER A 98 -17.75 40.37 -9.04
C SER A 98 -17.49 41.65 -9.81
N LYS A 99 -18.55 42.37 -10.21
CA LYS A 99 -18.41 43.70 -10.85
C LYS A 99 -17.80 44.75 -9.91
N THR A 100 -17.84 44.49 -8.60
CA THR A 100 -17.46 45.45 -7.55
C THR A 100 -16.15 45.07 -6.85
N GLU A 101 -15.77 43.79 -6.86
CA GLU A 101 -14.57 43.30 -6.16
C GLU A 101 -13.46 42.94 -7.16
N SER A 102 -12.23 43.30 -6.82
CA SER A 102 -11.06 42.89 -7.59
C SER A 102 -10.89 41.37 -7.55
N LYS A 103 -10.29 40.83 -8.61
CA LYS A 103 -10.00 39.40 -8.72
C LYS A 103 -9.02 38.96 -7.63
N GLU A 104 -9.34 37.84 -6.98
CA GLU A 104 -8.48 37.27 -5.93
C GLU A 104 -7.08 36.93 -6.49
N THR A 105 -6.01 37.30 -5.77
CA THR A 105 -4.61 37.09 -6.21
C THR A 105 -4.31 35.63 -6.55
N GLN A 106 -4.80 34.70 -5.73
CA GLN A 106 -4.63 33.26 -5.93
C GLN A 106 -5.35 32.75 -7.18
N ALA A 107 -6.48 33.36 -7.55
CA ALA A 107 -7.16 33.05 -8.80
C ALA A 107 -6.36 33.49 -10.03
N SER A 108 -5.69 34.65 -9.95
CA SER A 108 -4.77 35.10 -11.00
C SER A 108 -3.55 34.19 -11.11
N LYS A 109 -2.99 33.71 -9.98
CA LYS A 109 -1.94 32.69 -10.00
C LYS A 109 -2.40 31.39 -10.65
N PHE A 110 -3.61 30.93 -10.34
CA PHE A 110 -4.19 29.74 -10.95
C PHE A 110 -4.26 29.87 -12.47
N GLU A 111 -4.76 30.98 -13.01
CA GLU A 111 -4.85 31.16 -14.46
C GLU A 111 -3.50 31.23 -15.18
N LYS A 112 -2.46 31.74 -14.51
CA LYS A 112 -1.09 31.71 -15.05
C LYS A 112 -0.54 30.30 -15.25
N LEU A 113 -1.15 29.30 -14.61
CA LEU A 113 -0.82 27.89 -14.85
C LEU A 113 -1.33 27.39 -16.20
N ALA A 114 -2.01 28.22 -17.01
CA ALA A 114 -2.35 27.88 -18.38
C ALA A 114 -1.11 27.42 -19.17
N GLY A 115 -1.23 26.26 -19.82
CA GLY A 115 -0.12 25.59 -20.50
C GLY A 115 0.60 24.54 -19.64
N CYS A 116 0.57 24.66 -18.30
CA CYS A 116 1.02 23.57 -17.42
C CYS A 116 0.02 22.43 -17.50
N ARG A 117 0.47 21.24 -17.93
CA ARG A 117 -0.44 20.10 -18.10
C ARG A 117 -0.62 19.32 -16.79
N ASP A 118 0.48 19.08 -16.07
CA ASP A 118 0.51 18.20 -14.89
C ASP A 118 0.72 18.96 -13.57
N ALA A 119 0.19 18.41 -12.48
CA ALA A 119 0.37 18.93 -11.12
C ALA A 119 1.79 18.68 -10.60
N ALA A 120 2.50 17.65 -11.10
CA ALA A 120 3.86 17.33 -10.65
C ALA A 120 4.89 18.41 -11.02
N SER A 121 4.59 19.24 -12.01
CA SER A 121 5.42 20.37 -12.42
C SER A 121 5.48 21.49 -11.37
N LEU A 122 4.52 21.53 -10.44
CA LEU A 122 4.48 22.53 -9.39
C LEU A 122 5.43 22.18 -8.23
N PRO A 123 5.95 23.20 -7.50
CA PRO A 123 6.77 22.97 -6.33
C PRO A 123 5.98 22.29 -5.19
N LEU A 124 6.69 21.62 -4.29
CA LEU A 124 6.08 20.86 -3.20
C LEU A 124 5.32 21.79 -2.24
N GLY A 125 4.09 21.41 -1.88
CA GLY A 125 3.25 22.23 -1.00
C GLY A 125 2.51 23.35 -1.73
N SER A 126 2.40 23.25 -3.06
CA SER A 126 1.59 24.18 -3.86
C SER A 126 0.11 24.07 -3.51
N LEU A 127 -0.43 25.14 -2.94
CA LEU A 127 -1.81 25.28 -2.53
C LEU A 127 -2.37 26.59 -3.08
N LEU A 128 -3.54 26.51 -3.70
CA LEU A 128 -4.29 27.67 -4.19
C LEU A 128 -5.68 27.65 -3.55
N ALA A 129 -6.12 28.77 -3.01
CA ALA A 129 -7.45 28.91 -2.44
C ALA A 129 -8.08 30.18 -2.97
N PHE A 130 -9.25 30.06 -3.59
CA PHE A 130 -9.98 31.18 -4.18
C PHE A 130 -11.45 30.80 -4.38
N SER A 131 -12.28 31.78 -4.77
CA SER A 131 -13.68 31.54 -5.10
C SER A 131 -13.87 31.29 -6.60
N ILE A 132 -14.69 30.29 -6.96
CA ILE A 132 -15.11 30.00 -8.34
C ILE A 132 -16.58 30.35 -8.55
N MET A 133 -16.95 30.58 -9.81
CA MET A 133 -18.36 30.60 -10.22
C MET A 133 -18.92 29.18 -10.37
N ASP A 134 -20.24 29.03 -10.34
CA ASP A 134 -20.90 27.75 -10.62
C ASP A 134 -20.55 27.25 -12.04
N PRO A 135 -19.89 26.07 -12.18
CA PRO A 135 -19.48 25.55 -13.49
C PRO A 135 -20.63 25.36 -14.48
N ARG A 136 -21.87 25.21 -14.00
CA ARG A 136 -23.07 25.01 -14.85
C ARG A 136 -23.42 26.24 -15.67
N LEU A 137 -22.99 27.43 -15.25
CA LEU A 137 -23.19 28.69 -15.97
C LEU A 137 -22.47 28.68 -17.33
N ARG A 138 -21.33 27.99 -17.40
CA ARG A 138 -20.51 27.85 -18.62
C ARG A 138 -20.55 26.42 -19.21
N TYR A 139 -21.55 25.61 -18.85
CA TYR A 139 -21.75 24.28 -19.44
C TYR A 139 -22.39 24.36 -20.84
N PRO A 140 -21.91 23.60 -21.84
CA PRO A 140 -20.83 22.61 -21.76
C PRO A 140 -19.43 23.24 -21.70
N PRO A 141 -18.48 22.63 -20.95
CA PRO A 141 -17.13 23.14 -20.86
C PRO A 141 -16.43 23.08 -22.23
N GLN A 142 -15.58 24.06 -22.51
CA GLN A 142 -14.85 24.14 -23.76
C GLN A 142 -13.36 23.91 -23.53
N LYS A 143 -12.74 23.23 -24.50
CA LYS A 143 -11.31 23.01 -24.57
C LYS A 143 -10.57 24.34 -24.53
N MET A 144 -9.51 24.42 -23.73
CA MET A 144 -8.66 25.60 -23.69
C MET A 144 -7.82 25.73 -24.96
N SER A 145 -7.54 26.97 -25.35
CA SER A 145 -6.57 27.24 -26.41
C SER A 145 -5.16 26.85 -25.95
N PRO A 146 -4.32 26.29 -26.84
CA PRO A 146 -2.94 25.98 -26.51
C PRO A 146 -2.21 27.26 -26.09
N THR A 147 -1.72 27.27 -24.86
CA THR A 147 -1.02 28.41 -24.25
C THR A 147 0.40 27.98 -23.89
N LYS A 148 1.38 28.88 -24.07
CA LYS A 148 2.76 28.62 -23.66
C LYS A 148 2.84 28.57 -22.14
N VAL A 149 3.64 27.65 -21.61
CA VAL A 149 3.91 27.55 -20.18
C VAL A 149 4.64 28.80 -19.72
N ASP A 150 4.09 29.47 -18.71
CA ASP A 150 4.77 30.53 -17.96
C ASP A 150 5.66 29.88 -16.90
N ILE A 151 6.95 29.69 -17.24
CA ILE A 151 7.92 29.04 -16.35
C ILE A 151 8.19 29.91 -15.11
N ASP A 152 8.19 31.22 -15.29
CA ASP A 152 8.44 32.19 -14.21
C ASP A 152 7.32 32.09 -13.16
N ALA A 153 6.06 31.91 -13.58
CA ALA A 153 4.95 31.68 -12.67
C ALA A 153 5.09 30.41 -11.81
N ILE A 154 5.76 29.36 -12.30
CA ILE A 154 6.04 28.13 -11.54
C ILE A 154 7.19 28.37 -10.55
N GLY A 155 8.27 29.01 -10.99
CA GLY A 155 9.42 29.33 -10.15
C GLY A 155 9.05 30.29 -9.00
N ASP A 156 8.16 31.23 -9.28
CA ASP A 156 7.76 32.29 -8.35
C ASP A 156 6.53 31.93 -7.52
N PHE A 157 6.05 30.68 -7.62
CA PHE A 157 4.81 30.24 -7.01
C PHE A 157 4.71 30.57 -5.51
N HIS A 158 5.82 30.40 -4.77
CA HIS A 158 5.92 30.63 -3.33
C HIS A 158 6.35 32.06 -2.93
N LYS A 159 6.71 32.95 -3.87
CA LYS A 159 7.20 34.31 -3.53
C LYS A 159 6.14 35.16 -2.84
N ASP A 160 4.87 35.02 -3.25
CA ASP A 160 3.73 35.74 -2.65
C ASP A 160 2.84 34.79 -1.84
N PRO A 161 3.12 34.53 -0.55
CA PRO A 161 2.25 33.69 0.27
C PRO A 161 0.88 34.34 0.43
N CYS A 162 -0.17 33.51 0.48
CA CYS A 162 -1.51 34.02 0.77
C CYS A 162 -1.58 34.49 2.23
N THR A 163 -1.84 35.77 2.44
CA THR A 163 -2.03 36.40 3.76
C THR A 163 -3.51 36.56 4.12
N ILE A 164 -4.42 36.04 3.28
CA ILE A 164 -5.86 36.16 3.48
C ILE A 164 -6.41 34.78 3.88
N PRO A 165 -7.13 34.69 5.02
CA PRO A 165 -7.80 33.46 5.43
C PRO A 165 -8.68 32.88 4.31
N PHE A 166 -8.61 31.57 4.13
CA PHE A 166 -9.35 30.90 3.07
C PHE A 166 -10.85 30.87 3.41
N LYS A 167 -11.68 31.36 2.47
CA LYS A 167 -13.15 31.40 2.63
C LYS A 167 -13.77 30.01 2.89
N LEU A 168 -13.13 28.91 2.49
CA LEU A 168 -13.62 27.56 2.78
C LEU A 168 -13.63 27.24 4.30
N PHE A 169 -12.79 27.90 5.09
CA PHE A 169 -12.78 27.76 6.56
C PHE A 169 -13.94 28.51 7.23
N ASP A 170 -14.56 29.47 6.55
CA ASP A 170 -15.68 30.22 7.06
C ASP A 170 -17.01 29.48 6.85
N ARG A 171 -17.76 29.30 7.94
CA ARG A 171 -19.05 28.60 7.93
C ARG A 171 -20.10 29.36 7.13
N ASP A 172 -20.12 30.68 7.23
CA ASP A 172 -21.09 31.52 6.53
C ASP A 172 -20.83 31.53 5.03
N ALA A 173 -19.57 31.62 4.60
CA ALA A 173 -19.19 31.46 3.20
C ALA A 173 -19.61 30.09 2.64
N ARG A 174 -19.40 28.98 3.38
CA ARG A 174 -19.85 27.64 2.97
C ARG A 174 -21.38 27.54 2.85
N PHE A 175 -22.10 28.11 3.81
CA PHE A 175 -23.56 28.14 3.77
C PHE A 175 -24.09 28.95 2.58
N LYS A 176 -23.53 30.15 2.33
CA LYS A 176 -23.89 30.98 1.17
C LYS A 176 -23.61 30.26 -0.15
N ALA A 177 -22.46 29.60 -0.27
CA ALA A 177 -22.11 28.80 -1.45
C ALA A 177 -23.07 27.61 -1.67
N SER A 178 -23.72 27.11 -0.62
CA SER A 178 -24.70 26.03 -0.72
C SER A 178 -26.04 26.47 -1.33
N ASN A 179 -26.27 27.78 -1.51
CA ASN A 179 -27.48 28.35 -2.08
C ASN A 179 -27.36 28.60 -3.60
N VAL A 180 -26.75 27.65 -4.32
CA VAL A 180 -26.67 27.70 -5.80
C VAL A 180 -28.06 27.54 -6.44
N PRO A 181 -28.33 28.20 -7.58
CA PRO A 181 -29.60 28.07 -8.27
C PRO A 181 -29.93 26.65 -8.73
N THR A 182 -31.21 26.35 -8.83
CA THR A 182 -31.70 25.07 -9.36
C THR A 182 -31.45 24.94 -10.86
N GLN A 183 -31.33 23.71 -11.36
CA GLN A 183 -31.14 23.48 -12.80
C GLN A 183 -32.29 24.07 -13.64
N LYS A 184 -33.53 23.99 -13.15
CA LYS A 184 -34.70 24.61 -13.80
C LYS A 184 -34.55 26.13 -13.94
N SER A 185 -34.06 26.81 -12.90
CA SER A 185 -33.80 28.25 -12.95
C SER A 185 -32.68 28.62 -13.92
N LEU A 186 -31.62 27.80 -13.98
CA LEU A 186 -30.53 28.00 -14.94
C LEU A 186 -31.02 27.78 -16.38
N ASN A 187 -31.81 26.74 -16.64
CA ASN A 187 -32.36 26.47 -17.96
C ASN A 187 -33.29 27.59 -18.43
N ARG A 188 -34.11 28.16 -17.53
CA ARG A 188 -34.94 29.33 -17.85
C ARG A 188 -34.08 30.54 -18.26
N ARG A 189 -33.04 30.86 -17.49
CA ARG A 189 -32.07 31.92 -17.83
C ARG A 189 -31.39 31.67 -19.19
N LYS A 190 -31.05 30.41 -19.50
CA LYS A 190 -30.48 30.04 -20.81
C LYS A 190 -31.48 30.26 -21.95
N GLY A 191 -32.77 29.97 -21.72
CA GLY A 191 -33.83 30.17 -22.70
C GLY A 191 -34.20 31.64 -22.96
N GLU A 192 -33.92 32.53 -22.01
CA GLU A 192 -34.09 34.00 -22.17
C GLU A 192 -32.96 34.65 -22.98
N GLY A 193 -31.79 33.98 -23.07
CA GLY A 193 -30.63 34.46 -23.80
C GLY A 193 -30.58 34.01 -25.27
N ALA A 194 -29.65 34.57 -26.03
CA ALA A 194 -29.40 34.11 -27.40
C ALA A 194 -28.89 32.65 -27.42
N PRO A 195 -29.21 31.86 -28.46
CA PRO A 195 -28.67 30.51 -28.61
C PRO A 195 -27.14 30.49 -28.53
N GLY A 196 -26.60 29.65 -27.65
CA GLY A 196 -25.15 29.53 -27.43
C GLY A 196 -24.52 30.61 -26.53
N ALA A 197 -25.29 31.61 -26.08
CA ALA A 197 -24.80 32.59 -25.12
C ALA A 197 -24.50 31.96 -23.76
N ARG A 198 -23.39 32.37 -23.14
CA ARG A 198 -23.00 31.91 -21.80
C ARG A 198 -23.70 32.75 -20.74
N LEU A 199 -24.07 32.11 -19.63
CA LEU A 199 -24.61 32.83 -18.49
C LEU A 199 -23.47 33.51 -17.74
N GLU A 200 -23.64 34.79 -17.47
CA GLU A 200 -22.77 35.52 -16.55
C GLU A 200 -23.28 35.42 -15.10
N PRO A 201 -22.37 35.45 -14.10
CA PRO A 201 -22.76 35.46 -12.69
C PRO A 201 -23.66 36.65 -12.36
N THR A 202 -24.71 36.39 -11.60
CA THR A 202 -25.64 37.39 -11.05
C THR A 202 -25.56 37.41 -9.53
N ALA A 203 -26.24 38.36 -8.87
CA ALA A 203 -26.32 38.37 -7.40
C ALA A 203 -26.95 37.10 -6.78
N ARG A 204 -27.68 36.31 -7.58
CA ARG A 204 -28.26 35.01 -7.18
C ARG A 204 -27.26 33.86 -7.29
N ASP A 205 -26.09 34.09 -7.89
CA ASP A 205 -25.03 33.09 -8.06
C ASP A 205 -23.93 33.40 -7.02
N PRO A 206 -23.94 32.73 -5.84
CA PRO A 206 -22.96 32.98 -4.79
C PRO A 206 -21.56 32.49 -5.21
N PRO A 207 -20.48 33.13 -4.71
CA PRO A 207 -19.12 32.62 -4.89
C PRO A 207 -18.96 31.27 -4.18
N ILE A 208 -18.35 30.29 -4.87
CA ILE A 208 -18.07 28.96 -4.31
C ILE A 208 -16.61 28.92 -3.86
N PRO A 209 -16.30 28.91 -2.55
CA PRO A 209 -14.93 28.86 -2.07
C PRO A 209 -14.32 27.48 -2.32
N ILE A 210 -13.10 27.42 -2.82
CA ILE A 210 -12.37 26.17 -3.06
C ILE A 210 -10.94 26.22 -2.52
N ILE A 211 -10.37 25.03 -2.29
CA ILE A 211 -8.94 24.83 -2.06
C ILE A 211 -8.44 23.77 -3.05
N LEU A 212 -7.37 24.08 -3.77
CA LEU A 212 -6.65 23.18 -4.67
C LEU A 212 -5.28 22.88 -4.06
N LEU A 213 -5.00 21.60 -3.85
CA LEU A 213 -3.71 21.11 -3.39
C LEU A 213 -3.05 20.27 -4.49
N ALA A 214 -1.87 20.68 -4.95
CA ALA A 214 -1.06 19.86 -5.84
C ALA A 214 -0.19 18.91 -5.02
N SER A 215 -0.30 17.62 -5.30
CA SER A 215 0.53 16.57 -4.73
C SER A 215 1.33 15.91 -5.85
N ARG A 216 2.59 15.61 -5.57
CA ARG A 216 3.47 14.89 -6.49
C ARG A 216 4.10 13.69 -5.80
N HIS A 217 4.62 12.79 -6.60
CA HIS A 217 5.30 11.62 -6.09
C HIS A 217 6.62 12.03 -5.36
N PRO A 218 6.94 11.46 -4.18
CA PRO A 218 8.02 11.95 -3.33
C PRO A 218 9.44 11.71 -3.87
N LYS A 219 9.64 10.66 -4.68
CA LYS A 219 10.96 10.26 -5.19
C LYS A 219 11.12 10.41 -6.70
N ASP A 220 10.14 9.92 -7.43
CA ASP A 220 10.07 10.06 -8.90
C ASP A 220 9.43 11.40 -9.33
N PRO A 221 10.18 12.31 -9.97
CA PRO A 221 9.64 13.54 -10.54
C PRO A 221 8.87 13.34 -11.86
N GLN A 222 9.03 12.19 -12.53
CA GLN A 222 8.35 11.88 -13.80
C GLN A 222 6.95 11.28 -13.61
N ALA A 223 6.62 10.84 -12.39
CA ALA A 223 5.32 10.29 -12.09
C ALA A 223 4.25 11.40 -12.09
N PRO A 224 3.08 11.17 -12.71
CA PRO A 224 2.04 12.18 -12.83
C PRO A 224 1.54 12.62 -11.46
N GLY A 225 1.29 13.91 -11.34
CA GLY A 225 0.78 14.53 -10.12
C GLY A 225 -0.71 14.27 -9.88
N THR A 226 -1.18 14.66 -8.70
CA THR A 226 -2.57 14.59 -8.29
C THR A 226 -3.00 15.92 -7.70
N TRP A 227 -4.08 16.49 -8.24
CA TRP A 227 -4.79 17.61 -7.64
C TRP A 227 -5.86 17.10 -6.68
N THR A 228 -5.89 17.65 -5.47
CA THR A 228 -7.02 17.49 -4.54
C THR A 228 -7.80 18.80 -4.51
N LEU A 229 -9.01 18.78 -5.07
CA LEU A 229 -9.96 19.89 -5.02
C LEU A 229 -10.90 19.71 -3.83
N MET A 230 -10.94 20.68 -2.92
CA MET A 230 -11.86 20.74 -1.79
C MET A 230 -12.85 21.89 -1.98
N LEU A 231 -14.14 21.62 -1.72
CA LEU A 231 -15.25 22.56 -1.94
C LEU A 231 -16.48 22.18 -1.11
N PRO A 232 -17.47 23.07 -0.93
CA PRO A 232 -18.71 22.75 -0.23
C PRO A 232 -19.44 21.55 -0.87
N TRP A 233 -19.99 20.67 -0.04
CA TRP A 233 -20.57 19.39 -0.45
C TRP A 233 -21.60 19.52 -1.58
N LYS A 234 -22.51 20.50 -1.50
CA LYS A 234 -23.54 20.73 -2.53
C LYS A 234 -22.98 21.11 -3.91
N CYS A 235 -21.77 21.67 -3.95
CA CYS A 235 -21.12 22.12 -5.18
C CYS A 235 -20.29 21.01 -5.85
N VAL A 236 -20.06 19.88 -5.18
CA VAL A 236 -19.26 18.74 -5.69
C VAL A 236 -19.86 18.20 -6.99
N LEU A 237 -21.17 17.91 -7.00
CA LEU A 237 -21.82 17.30 -8.16
C LEU A 237 -21.78 18.20 -9.41
N PRO A 238 -22.13 19.50 -9.35
CA PRO A 238 -21.93 20.42 -10.48
C PRO A 238 -20.51 20.44 -11.04
N VAL A 239 -19.49 20.48 -10.18
CA VAL A 239 -18.09 20.49 -10.58
C VAL A 239 -17.69 19.16 -11.21
N TRP A 240 -18.04 18.04 -10.57
CA TRP A 240 -17.78 16.69 -11.07
C TRP A 240 -18.38 16.47 -12.46
N TYR A 241 -19.65 16.85 -12.65
CA TYR A 241 -20.35 16.68 -13.91
C TYR A 241 -19.68 17.48 -15.05
N SER A 242 -19.20 18.68 -14.77
CA SER A 242 -18.45 19.47 -15.74
C SER A 242 -17.07 18.89 -16.04
N LEU A 243 -16.36 18.32 -15.04
CA LEU A 243 -15.08 17.65 -15.25
C LEU A 243 -15.22 16.42 -16.17
N MET A 244 -16.25 15.59 -15.98
CA MET A 244 -16.47 14.39 -16.81
C MET A 244 -16.81 14.72 -18.27
N HIS A 245 -17.33 15.91 -18.54
CA HIS A 245 -17.64 16.38 -19.90
C HIS A 245 -16.57 17.29 -20.48
N TYR A 246 -15.46 17.52 -19.77
CA TYR A 246 -14.39 18.37 -20.29
C TYR A 246 -13.65 17.67 -21.43
N PRO A 247 -13.58 18.27 -22.63
CA PRO A 247 -12.81 17.71 -23.74
C PRO A 247 -11.32 18.02 -23.57
N LEU A 248 -10.51 17.00 -23.30
CA LEU A 248 -9.06 17.13 -23.08
C LEU A 248 -8.30 17.45 -24.36
N SER A 249 -7.16 18.14 -24.24
CA SER A 249 -6.33 18.44 -25.40
C SER A 249 -5.65 17.23 -26.03
N SER A 250 -5.32 16.23 -25.21
CA SER A 250 -4.80 14.91 -25.62
C SER A 250 -5.86 14.01 -26.29
N GLY A 251 -7.13 14.40 -26.24
CA GLY A 251 -8.25 13.64 -26.79
C GLY A 251 -9.08 12.93 -25.71
N GLY A 252 -10.37 12.77 -25.99
CA GLY A 252 -11.32 12.19 -25.05
C GLY A 252 -11.62 13.08 -23.85
N ASN A 253 -12.21 12.47 -22.81
CA ASN A 253 -12.64 13.14 -21.59
C ASN A 253 -11.98 12.47 -20.37
N PRO A 254 -11.90 13.17 -19.21
CA PRO A 254 -11.53 12.54 -17.95
C PRO A 254 -12.40 11.32 -17.66
N ARG A 255 -11.77 10.26 -17.16
CA ARG A 255 -12.45 9.04 -16.73
C ARG A 255 -12.47 8.98 -15.20
N PHE A 256 -13.50 8.35 -14.66
CA PHE A 256 -13.57 8.09 -13.23
C PHE A 256 -12.87 6.76 -12.91
N GLY A 257 -12.15 6.74 -11.79
CA GLY A 257 -11.58 5.53 -11.19
C GLY A 257 -12.24 5.26 -9.83
N GLY A 258 -12.38 4.00 -9.47
CA GLY A 258 -12.88 3.57 -8.16
C GLY A 258 -11.75 3.34 -7.16
N LEU A 259 -12.09 2.65 -6.06
CA LEU A 259 -11.14 2.31 -5.01
C LEU A 259 -10.06 1.31 -5.48
N ASN A 260 -10.40 0.43 -6.44
CA ASN A 260 -9.44 -0.52 -7.01
C ASN A 260 -8.38 0.19 -7.84
N GLU A 261 -8.79 1.13 -8.70
CA GLU A 261 -7.89 1.95 -9.50
C GLU A 261 -7.03 2.84 -8.59
N LEU A 262 -7.59 3.41 -7.52
CA LEU A 262 -6.80 4.16 -6.53
C LEU A 262 -5.71 3.29 -5.87
N ARG A 263 -6.06 2.05 -5.49
CA ARG A 263 -5.11 1.09 -4.93
C ARG A 263 -4.05 0.69 -5.96
N GLN A 264 -4.44 0.46 -7.22
CA GLN A 264 -3.52 0.16 -8.31
C GLN A 264 -2.57 1.34 -8.58
N LEU A 265 -3.07 2.58 -8.60
CA LEU A 265 -2.24 3.78 -8.77
C LEU A 265 -1.22 3.93 -7.64
N ALA A 266 -1.62 3.68 -6.40
CA ALA A 266 -0.69 3.68 -5.27
C ALA A 266 0.39 2.60 -5.43
N PHE A 267 -0.02 1.39 -5.83
CA PHE A 267 0.88 0.26 -6.10
C PHE A 267 1.88 0.55 -7.24
N GLU A 268 1.42 1.06 -8.39
CA GLU A 268 2.26 1.42 -9.53
C GLU A 268 3.23 2.57 -9.19
N ARG A 269 2.79 3.48 -8.32
CA ARG A 269 3.64 4.53 -7.74
C ARG A 269 4.69 3.96 -6.78
N GLY A 270 4.56 2.74 -6.29
CA GLY A 270 5.41 2.17 -5.25
C GLY A 270 5.15 2.81 -3.88
N LEU A 271 3.94 3.32 -3.67
CA LEU A 271 3.47 3.91 -2.42
C LEU A 271 2.54 2.92 -1.70
N PRO A 272 2.66 2.77 -0.37
CA PRO A 272 1.74 1.94 0.39
C PRO A 272 0.34 2.56 0.39
N TRP A 273 -0.68 1.72 0.23
CA TRP A 273 -2.09 2.13 0.24
C TRP A 273 -2.71 1.93 1.61
N PHE A 274 -3.27 2.99 2.18
CA PHE A 274 -3.97 2.94 3.47
C PHE A 274 -5.46 2.58 3.25
N PRO A 275 -6.06 1.68 4.06
CA PRO A 275 -5.51 1.04 5.27
C PRO A 275 -4.75 -0.27 5.04
N GLY A 276 -4.84 -0.87 3.84
CA GLY A 276 -4.45 -2.27 3.64
C GLY A 276 -2.96 -2.61 3.83
N ASP A 277 -2.06 -1.68 3.50
CA ASP A 277 -0.61 -1.88 3.62
C ASP A 277 -0.04 -1.37 4.95
N PHE A 278 -0.91 -1.11 5.94
CA PHE A 278 -0.58 -0.52 7.25
C PHE A 278 -1.07 -1.37 8.45
N PRO A 279 -0.78 -2.68 8.51
CA PRO A 279 -1.07 -3.49 9.69
C PRO A 279 -0.31 -2.96 10.91
N GLY A 280 -0.90 -3.09 12.10
CA GLY A 280 -0.44 -2.44 13.33
C GLY A 280 -0.99 -1.02 13.55
N THR A 281 -1.80 -0.50 12.61
CA THR A 281 -2.73 0.60 12.87
C THR A 281 -4.12 0.04 13.18
N GLY A 282 -4.97 0.75 13.93
CA GLY A 282 -6.33 0.28 14.22
C GLY A 282 -7.12 -0.03 12.93
N ALA A 283 -7.03 0.86 11.94
CA ALA A 283 -7.65 0.67 10.64
C ALA A 283 -7.07 -0.48 9.81
N GLY A 284 -5.75 -0.64 9.80
CA GLY A 284 -5.09 -1.73 9.06
C GLY A 284 -5.39 -3.11 9.65
N ASN A 285 -5.46 -3.21 10.97
CA ASN A 285 -5.86 -4.44 11.66
C ASN A 285 -7.31 -4.82 11.34
N ALA A 286 -8.24 -3.86 11.39
CA ALA A 286 -9.64 -4.08 11.02
C ALA A 286 -9.79 -4.49 9.54
N TRP A 287 -8.99 -3.89 8.65
CA TRP A 287 -8.93 -4.26 7.24
C TRP A 287 -8.47 -5.72 7.07
N GLU A 288 -7.34 -6.09 7.67
CA GLU A 288 -6.79 -7.45 7.54
C GLU A 288 -7.75 -8.50 8.13
N ALA A 289 -8.37 -8.21 9.28
CA ALA A 289 -9.39 -9.06 9.90
C ALA A 289 -10.59 -9.31 8.96
N THR A 290 -11.04 -8.26 8.25
CA THR A 290 -12.13 -8.39 7.27
C THR A 290 -11.66 -9.17 6.03
N GLN A 291 -10.46 -8.87 5.52
CA GLN A 291 -9.92 -9.51 4.31
C GLN A 291 -9.61 -10.99 4.54
N ARG A 292 -9.12 -11.40 5.72
CA ARG A 292 -8.84 -12.82 6.00
C ARG A 292 -10.13 -13.65 6.03
N LEU A 293 -11.23 -13.12 6.58
CA LEU A 293 -12.53 -13.78 6.55
C LEU A 293 -13.08 -13.88 5.12
N TYR A 294 -12.93 -12.82 4.32
CA TYR A 294 -13.31 -12.86 2.91
C TYR A 294 -12.54 -13.94 2.14
N ARG A 295 -11.23 -14.03 2.34
CA ARG A 295 -10.37 -15.04 1.70
C ARG A 295 -10.69 -16.46 2.16
N LEU A 296 -10.95 -16.65 3.45
CA LEU A 296 -11.40 -17.92 4.00
C LEU A 296 -12.69 -18.38 3.32
N LYS A 297 -13.74 -17.53 3.31
CA LYS A 297 -15.01 -17.84 2.64
C LYS A 297 -14.83 -18.14 1.15
N LYS A 298 -13.96 -17.39 0.47
CA LYS A 298 -13.63 -17.62 -0.94
C LYS A 298 -12.98 -18.99 -1.14
N TRP A 299 -12.04 -19.36 -0.26
CA TRP A 299 -11.35 -20.65 -0.28
C TRP A 299 -12.28 -21.82 0.04
N GLU A 300 -13.16 -21.68 1.04
CA GLU A 300 -14.17 -22.68 1.41
C GLU A 300 -15.18 -22.94 0.30
N ARG A 301 -15.57 -21.89 -0.44
CA ARG A 301 -16.50 -22.00 -1.59
C ARG A 301 -15.88 -22.75 -2.76
N MET A 302 -14.55 -22.78 -2.88
CA MET A 302 -13.89 -23.50 -3.97
C MET A 302 -13.96 -25.01 -3.72
N PRO A 303 -14.30 -25.83 -4.74
CA PRO A 303 -14.35 -27.29 -4.57
C PRO A 303 -12.96 -27.83 -4.23
N LYS A 304 -12.90 -28.96 -3.51
CA LYS A 304 -11.66 -29.54 -2.97
C LYS A 304 -10.53 -29.66 -4.01
N GLY A 305 -10.83 -30.04 -5.24
CA GLY A 305 -9.83 -30.19 -6.32
C GLY A 305 -9.36 -28.88 -6.97
N LYS A 306 -9.98 -27.73 -6.68
CA LYS A 306 -9.58 -26.42 -7.21
C LYS A 306 -8.98 -25.49 -6.15
N ARG A 307 -9.23 -25.76 -4.86
CA ARG A 307 -8.68 -24.95 -3.77
C ARG A 307 -7.27 -25.42 -3.42
N ALA A 308 -6.40 -24.47 -3.05
CA ALA A 308 -5.05 -24.80 -2.57
C ALA A 308 -5.14 -25.66 -1.29
N HIS A 309 -4.38 -26.76 -1.26
CA HIS A 309 -4.33 -27.65 -0.10
C HIS A 309 -3.12 -27.29 0.77
N TYR A 310 -3.31 -26.29 1.65
CA TYR A 310 -2.22 -25.72 2.44
C TYR A 310 -1.54 -26.75 3.35
N ASP A 311 -2.28 -27.74 3.88
CA ASP A 311 -1.73 -28.74 4.82
C ASP A 311 -0.81 -29.78 4.18
N THR A 312 -0.91 -29.96 2.87
CA THR A 312 -0.12 -30.97 2.14
C THR A 312 0.85 -30.32 1.16
N LEU A 313 1.03 -29.00 1.24
CA LEU A 313 1.98 -28.30 0.40
C LEU A 313 3.38 -28.81 0.69
N ASP A 314 4.09 -29.29 -0.33
CA ASP A 314 5.46 -29.77 -0.18
C ASP A 314 6.42 -28.57 -0.15
N LEU A 315 6.99 -28.31 1.04
CA LEU A 315 8.01 -27.27 1.23
C LEU A 315 9.43 -27.84 1.01
N GLY A 316 9.53 -29.10 0.61
CA GLY A 316 10.77 -29.83 0.39
C GLY A 316 11.47 -30.26 1.69
N ALA A 317 12.48 -31.13 1.53
CA ALA A 317 13.19 -31.79 2.65
C ALA A 317 12.24 -32.55 3.61
N GLY A 318 11.17 -33.14 3.06
CA GLY A 318 10.17 -33.88 3.85
C GLY A 318 9.20 -33.01 4.65
N ARG A 319 9.31 -31.68 4.57
CA ARG A 319 8.39 -30.73 5.23
C ARG A 319 7.12 -30.59 4.41
N LYS A 320 5.98 -30.78 5.08
CA LYS A 320 4.65 -30.64 4.50
C LYS A 320 3.84 -29.61 5.29
N GLY A 321 3.02 -28.87 4.59
CA GLY A 321 2.18 -27.83 5.17
C GLY A 321 2.77 -26.44 4.97
N GLU A 322 1.93 -25.48 4.63
CA GLU A 322 2.29 -24.07 4.59
C GLU A 322 2.68 -23.56 6.00
N VAL A 323 3.64 -22.64 6.07
CA VAL A 323 4.02 -22.03 7.36
C VAL A 323 2.93 -21.05 7.79
N GLY A 324 2.32 -21.33 8.95
CA GLY A 324 1.16 -20.57 9.47
C GLY A 324 -0.11 -20.80 8.64
N THR A 325 -1.04 -19.84 8.66
CA THR A 325 -2.32 -20.00 7.97
C THR A 325 -2.26 -19.54 6.51
N GLY A 326 -2.52 -20.43 5.54
CA GLY A 326 -2.29 -20.17 4.11
C GLY A 326 -2.99 -18.95 3.50
N TRP A 327 -4.24 -18.68 3.89
CA TRP A 327 -5.09 -17.65 3.28
C TRP A 327 -5.01 -16.27 3.95
N ASN A 328 -4.28 -16.10 5.05
CA ASN A 328 -4.17 -14.83 5.78
C ASN A 328 -2.70 -14.36 5.89
N CYS A 329 -2.49 -13.10 6.30
CA CYS A 329 -1.20 -12.67 6.80
C CYS A 329 -1.17 -12.98 8.30
N ASP A 330 -0.51 -14.08 8.68
CA ASP A 330 -0.45 -14.59 10.06
C ASP A 330 0.63 -13.84 10.86
N TYR A 331 0.38 -12.56 11.12
CA TYR A 331 1.30 -11.73 11.90
C TYR A 331 1.44 -12.25 13.33
N GLU A 332 0.40 -12.88 13.85
CA GLU A 332 0.36 -13.54 15.15
C GLU A 332 1.43 -14.62 15.27
N PHE A 333 1.48 -15.52 14.28
CA PHE A 333 2.50 -16.55 14.18
C PHE A 333 3.91 -15.93 14.08
N LEU A 334 4.07 -14.88 13.28
CA LEU A 334 5.35 -14.14 13.15
C LEU A 334 5.83 -13.57 14.50
N LEU A 335 4.92 -13.01 15.31
CA LEU A 335 5.24 -12.48 16.63
C LEU A 335 5.68 -13.58 17.61
N VAL A 336 5.03 -14.74 17.58
CA VAL A 336 5.40 -15.89 18.42
C VAL A 336 6.78 -16.42 18.07
N LEU A 337 7.11 -16.52 16.78
CA LEU A 337 8.44 -16.92 16.33
C LEU A 337 9.53 -15.95 16.82
N ASN A 338 9.28 -14.65 16.73
CA ASN A 338 10.25 -13.65 17.20
C ASN A 338 10.48 -13.71 18.73
N LYS A 339 9.45 -14.04 19.52
CA LYS A 339 9.61 -14.25 20.97
C LYS A 339 10.49 -15.45 21.27
N LYS A 340 10.23 -16.59 20.63
CA LYS A 340 11.03 -17.82 20.81
C LYS A 340 12.49 -17.63 20.44
N LYS A 341 12.80 -16.75 19.47
CA LYS A 341 14.17 -16.44 19.07
C LYS A 341 14.92 -15.58 20.10
N ASN A 342 14.20 -14.75 20.87
CA ASN A 342 14.79 -13.78 21.80
C ASN A 342 14.85 -14.27 23.25
N GLU A 343 14.21 -15.40 23.57
CA GLU A 343 14.38 -16.08 24.87
C GLU A 343 15.69 -16.89 24.85
N PRO A 344 16.64 -16.67 25.79
CA PRO A 344 17.83 -17.50 25.88
C PRO A 344 17.42 -18.94 26.23
N GLN A 345 17.90 -19.90 25.44
CA GLN A 345 17.74 -21.33 25.71
C GLN A 345 18.49 -21.68 27.00
N HIS A 346 17.85 -21.54 28.16
CA HIS A 346 18.28 -22.25 29.36
C HIS A 346 17.81 -23.70 29.23
N GLN A 347 18.78 -24.59 29.00
CA GLN A 347 18.64 -26.01 29.33
C GLN A 347 18.68 -26.19 30.85
N GLN A 348 17.87 -27.14 31.33
CA GLN A 348 17.72 -27.75 32.68
C GLN A 348 16.35 -27.46 33.29
N GLY A 349 15.59 -28.46 33.75
CA GLY A 349 15.82 -29.89 33.85
C GLY A 349 14.51 -30.58 34.26
N ASP A 350 14.52 -31.91 34.19
CA ASP A 350 13.46 -32.79 34.70
C ASP A 350 13.09 -32.43 36.14
N GLU A 351 11.79 -32.28 36.41
CA GLU A 351 11.24 -32.54 37.74
C GLU A 351 10.00 -33.44 37.59
N ASP A 352 10.12 -34.58 38.27
CA ASP A 352 9.23 -35.73 38.31
C ASP A 352 7.80 -35.42 38.75
N GLU A 353 6.91 -36.31 38.28
CA GLU A 353 5.60 -36.56 38.85
C GLU A 353 5.66 -36.81 40.37
N THR A 354 4.71 -36.25 41.10
CA THR A 354 4.16 -36.92 42.29
C THR A 354 2.64 -36.90 42.24
N THR A 355 2.11 -38.12 42.15
CA THR A 355 0.73 -38.54 42.35
C THR A 355 0.32 -38.43 43.82
N GLY A 356 -0.98 -38.19 44.08
CA GLY A 356 -1.52 -38.12 45.44
C GLY A 356 -3.00 -37.70 45.56
N GLU A 357 -3.89 -38.53 44.98
CA GLU A 357 -5.21 -38.96 45.47
C GLU A 357 -6.05 -38.15 46.51
N ASP A 358 -7.28 -37.78 46.06
CA ASP A 358 -8.58 -38.35 46.50
C ASP A 358 -9.58 -37.52 47.37
N ARG A 359 -10.88 -37.69 47.00
CA ARG A 359 -12.18 -37.40 47.70
C ARG A 359 -12.75 -35.97 47.63
N THR A 360 -14.03 -35.71 47.32
CA THR A 360 -15.26 -36.54 47.30
C THR A 360 -16.33 -35.85 46.46
N ALA A 361 -17.19 -36.66 45.84
CA ALA A 361 -18.39 -36.24 45.12
C ALA A 361 -19.53 -35.87 46.09
N GLN A 362 -20.29 -34.80 45.79
CA GLN A 362 -21.71 -34.71 46.11
C GLN A 362 -22.47 -33.95 45.00
N THR A 363 -23.54 -34.59 44.57
CA THR A 363 -24.56 -34.16 43.60
C THR A 363 -25.59 -33.24 44.25
N SER A 364 -25.99 -32.16 43.56
CA SER A 364 -27.37 -31.64 43.54
C SER A 364 -27.54 -30.52 42.49
N ASP A 365 -28.45 -30.74 41.54
CA ASP A 365 -29.07 -29.74 40.65
C ASP A 365 -30.33 -29.13 41.33
N PRO A 366 -31.06 -28.15 40.76
CA PRO A 366 -30.64 -26.83 40.27
C PRO A 366 -31.59 -25.72 40.81
N GLN A 367 -31.11 -24.50 41.06
CA GLN A 367 -32.02 -23.34 41.14
C GLN A 367 -31.43 -22.08 40.48
N GLU A 368 -32.26 -21.54 39.58
CA GLU A 368 -32.12 -20.29 38.85
C GLU A 368 -31.98 -19.09 39.80
N GLY A 369 -31.14 -18.13 39.41
CA GLY A 369 -30.99 -16.87 40.12
C GLY A 369 -30.02 -15.92 39.43
N HIS A 370 -30.55 -15.11 38.51
CA HIS A 370 -29.88 -14.01 37.83
C HIS A 370 -28.94 -13.19 38.74
N LYS A 371 -27.63 -13.21 38.44
CA LYS A 371 -26.71 -12.10 38.74
C LYS A 371 -25.72 -11.89 37.60
N GLY A 372 -25.68 -10.66 37.12
CA GLY A 372 -24.95 -10.23 35.92
C GLY A 372 -23.46 -10.61 35.95
N LYS A 373 -23.06 -11.40 34.97
CA LYS A 373 -21.65 -11.57 34.60
C LYS A 373 -21.13 -10.21 34.13
N LYS A 374 -20.27 -9.60 34.94
CA LYS A 374 -19.23 -8.69 34.43
C LYS A 374 -18.49 -9.45 33.33
N LEU A 375 -18.67 -8.99 32.09
CA LEU A 375 -17.88 -9.45 30.95
C LEU A 375 -16.40 -9.28 31.33
N LYS A 376 -15.69 -10.40 31.42
CA LYS A 376 -14.22 -10.42 31.41
C LYS A 376 -13.79 -9.64 30.16
N PRO A 377 -12.71 -8.82 30.23
CA PRO A 377 -12.22 -8.14 29.05
C PRO A 377 -11.93 -9.19 27.98
N GLU A 378 -12.55 -9.04 26.81
CA GLU A 378 -12.29 -9.87 25.65
C GLU A 378 -10.77 -10.01 25.48
N ALA A 379 -10.29 -11.23 25.28
CA ALA A 379 -8.89 -11.47 25.00
C ALA A 379 -8.53 -10.62 23.78
N LYS A 380 -7.70 -9.58 24.00
CA LYS A 380 -7.30 -8.63 22.97
C LYS A 380 -6.91 -9.39 21.73
N SER A 381 -7.49 -9.04 20.59
CA SER A 381 -7.17 -9.72 19.35
C SER A 381 -5.66 -9.57 19.12
N PRO A 382 -4.93 -10.62 18.75
CA PRO A 382 -3.47 -10.60 18.72
C PRO A 382 -2.92 -9.56 17.72
N LEU A 383 -3.70 -9.14 16.72
CA LEU A 383 -3.41 -8.00 15.85
C LEU A 383 -3.31 -6.65 16.60
N GLU A 384 -4.05 -6.44 17.70
CA GLU A 384 -3.98 -5.21 18.51
C GLU A 384 -2.60 -4.99 19.14
N SER A 385 -1.79 -6.04 19.27
CA SER A 385 -0.42 -5.94 19.78
C SER A 385 0.58 -5.42 18.75
N LEU A 386 0.24 -5.44 17.46
CA LEU A 386 1.10 -4.98 16.39
C LEU A 386 1.25 -3.47 16.41
N VAL A 387 2.48 -3.00 16.15
CA VAL A 387 2.79 -1.57 16.08
C VAL A 387 3.33 -1.23 14.70
N TYR A 388 2.60 -0.39 13.96
CA TYR A 388 3.10 0.11 12.69
C TYR A 388 4.25 1.11 12.88
N LEU A 389 5.38 0.90 12.22
CA LEU A 389 6.49 1.85 12.16
C LEU A 389 6.59 2.51 10.78
N PRO A 390 6.33 3.83 10.69
CA PRO A 390 6.59 4.59 9.47
C PRO A 390 8.08 4.57 9.14
N LYS A 391 8.42 4.57 7.85
CA LYS A 391 9.80 4.55 7.36
C LYS A 391 10.74 5.54 8.07
N ALA A 392 10.28 6.77 8.29
CA ALA A 392 11.10 7.80 8.96
C ALA A 392 11.46 7.42 10.40
N THR A 393 10.54 6.79 11.14
CA THR A 393 10.79 6.31 12.51
C THR A 393 11.63 5.03 12.49
N PHE A 394 11.38 4.12 11.56
CA PHE A 394 12.20 2.92 11.40
C PHE A 394 13.67 3.24 11.11
N ASN A 395 13.94 4.20 10.21
CA ASN A 395 15.30 4.61 9.88
C ASN A 395 16.11 5.12 11.09
N VAL A 396 15.45 5.65 12.13
CA VAL A 396 16.12 6.05 13.38
C VAL A 396 16.65 4.83 14.13
N HIS A 397 15.94 3.70 14.07
CA HIS A 397 16.33 2.43 14.70
C HIS A 397 17.36 1.63 13.91
N VAL A 398 17.66 2.02 12.66
CA VAL A 398 18.66 1.34 11.82
C VAL A 398 20.08 1.77 12.20
N SER A 399 20.24 2.91 12.88
CA SER A 399 21.57 3.35 13.35
C SER A 399 22.15 2.38 14.39
N PRO A 400 23.42 1.99 14.30
CA PRO A 400 24.01 0.94 15.14
C PRO A 400 24.03 1.27 16.64
N THR A 401 23.90 2.55 17.00
CA THR A 401 23.89 3.05 18.38
C THR A 401 22.47 3.19 18.95
N SER A 402 21.43 2.89 18.17
CA SER A 402 20.03 3.11 18.57
C SER A 402 19.41 1.88 19.24
N GLU A 403 18.43 2.12 20.11
CA GLU A 403 17.64 1.06 20.73
C GLU A 403 16.89 0.23 19.67
N PRO A 404 16.74 -1.10 19.89
CA PRO A 404 15.96 -1.94 18.99
C PRO A 404 14.51 -1.51 18.88
N PRO A 405 13.89 -1.67 17.69
CA PRO A 405 12.48 -1.40 17.54
C PRO A 405 11.67 -2.40 18.39
N PRO A 406 10.45 -2.05 18.83
CA PRO A 406 9.63 -2.96 19.62
C PRO A 406 9.44 -4.32 18.95
N ALA A 407 9.46 -5.42 19.71
CA ALA A 407 9.37 -6.77 19.15
C ALA A 407 8.08 -7.04 18.33
N THR A 408 7.01 -6.29 18.62
CA THR A 408 5.73 -6.39 17.89
C THR A 408 5.58 -5.41 16.74
N SER A 409 6.67 -4.74 16.36
CA SER A 409 6.60 -3.71 15.35
C SER A 409 6.80 -4.23 13.93
N VAL A 410 6.10 -3.60 12.99
CA VAL A 410 6.11 -3.97 11.57
C VAL A 410 6.36 -2.77 10.68
N VAL A 411 6.98 -3.01 9.52
CA VAL A 411 7.32 -1.99 8.52
C VAL A 411 6.88 -2.42 7.13
N THR A 412 6.34 -1.48 6.35
CA THR A 412 5.99 -1.73 4.94
C THR A 412 7.21 -1.58 4.05
N VAL A 413 7.41 -2.52 3.13
CA VAL A 413 8.48 -2.54 2.14
C VAL A 413 7.94 -2.67 0.73
N GLN A 414 8.69 -2.14 -0.23
CA GLN A 414 8.49 -2.40 -1.65
C GLN A 414 9.46 -3.48 -2.10
N ILE A 415 8.95 -4.50 -2.76
CA ILE A 415 9.66 -5.67 -3.24
C ILE A 415 9.72 -5.61 -4.76
N LYS A 416 10.91 -5.76 -5.33
CA LYS A 416 11.11 -5.95 -6.77
C LYS A 416 11.47 -7.40 -6.99
N LEU A 417 10.72 -8.10 -7.84
CA LEU A 417 11.01 -9.49 -8.16
C LEU A 417 12.10 -9.52 -9.23
N LEU A 418 13.13 -10.36 -9.02
CA LEU A 418 14.24 -10.51 -9.97
C LEU A 418 13.88 -11.45 -11.14
N GLY A 419 13.01 -12.43 -10.88
CA GLY A 419 12.56 -13.41 -11.86
C GLY A 419 11.22 -13.08 -12.50
N ARG A 420 10.73 -14.01 -13.34
CA ARG A 420 9.38 -13.96 -13.91
C ARG A 420 8.33 -14.32 -12.85
N GLY A 421 7.07 -14.00 -13.13
CA GLY A 421 5.93 -14.28 -12.24
C GLY A 421 5.56 -13.11 -11.33
N THR A 422 4.49 -13.27 -10.54
CA THR A 422 4.02 -12.25 -9.59
C THR A 422 3.76 -12.90 -8.24
N ALA A 423 4.06 -12.19 -7.16
CA ALA A 423 3.74 -12.66 -5.81
C ALA A 423 2.23 -12.54 -5.56
N SER A 424 1.61 -13.60 -5.05
CA SER A 424 0.23 -13.56 -4.60
C SER A 424 0.11 -12.81 -3.25
N THR A 425 -1.06 -12.22 -2.98
CA THR A 425 -1.36 -11.75 -1.62
C THR A 425 -1.25 -12.92 -0.63
N CYS A 426 -0.59 -12.68 0.50
CA CYS A 426 -0.20 -13.66 1.52
C CYS A 426 0.90 -14.64 1.16
N ALA A 427 1.64 -14.36 0.07
CA ALA A 427 2.94 -14.99 -0.08
C ALA A 427 3.83 -14.66 1.13
N ARG A 428 4.56 -15.66 1.63
CA ARG A 428 5.49 -15.54 2.75
C ARG A 428 6.78 -14.89 2.25
N ILE A 429 7.37 -14.06 3.10
CA ILE A 429 8.65 -13.42 2.84
C ILE A 429 9.66 -14.03 3.81
N TYR A 430 10.65 -14.72 3.26
CA TYR A 430 11.73 -15.32 4.02
C TYR A 430 13.00 -14.47 3.87
N ARG A 431 13.77 -14.34 4.95
CA ARG A 431 15.18 -13.93 4.86
C ARG A 431 16.00 -15.08 4.30
N LEU A 432 17.20 -14.77 3.81
CA LEU A 432 18.13 -15.81 3.39
C LEU A 432 18.70 -16.51 4.63
N PRO A 433 18.73 -17.86 4.67
CA PRO A 433 19.31 -18.60 5.79
C PRO A 433 20.73 -18.16 6.11
N GLU A 434 21.12 -18.28 7.37
CA GLU A 434 22.51 -18.09 7.78
C GLU A 434 23.35 -19.28 7.30
N ASP A 435 24.54 -19.02 6.77
CA ASP A 435 25.50 -20.08 6.48
C ASP A 435 25.78 -20.77 7.81
N ALA A 436 25.53 -22.08 7.89
CA ALA A 436 25.89 -22.85 9.07
C ALA A 436 27.40 -22.66 9.26
N ALA A 437 27.78 -21.80 10.21
CA ALA A 437 29.16 -21.62 10.57
C ALA A 437 29.70 -23.02 10.85
N ILE A 438 30.74 -23.40 10.10
CA ILE A 438 31.53 -24.59 10.33
C ILE A 438 31.72 -24.68 11.85
N THR A 439 31.02 -25.61 12.48
CA THR A 439 31.34 -26.03 13.84
C THR A 439 32.77 -26.54 13.73
N LYS A 440 33.72 -25.69 14.13
CA LYS A 440 35.07 -26.09 14.48
C LYS A 440 34.90 -27.07 15.63
N ASP A 441 34.73 -28.35 15.30
CA ASP A 441 34.97 -29.55 16.13
C ASP A 441 34.40 -30.81 15.44
N ALA A 442 34.58 -30.93 14.13
CA ALA A 442 34.45 -32.20 13.43
C ALA A 442 35.75 -32.48 12.68
N ALA A 443 36.44 -33.54 13.11
CA ALA A 443 37.70 -34.00 12.56
C ALA A 443 37.61 -34.28 11.04
N PRO A 444 38.70 -34.10 10.27
CA PRO A 444 38.68 -34.26 8.83
C PRO A 444 38.46 -35.73 8.43
N PRO A 445 37.63 -36.02 7.41
CA PRO A 445 37.58 -37.36 6.84
C PRO A 445 38.83 -37.61 5.97
N VAL A 446 39.41 -38.79 6.19
CA VAL A 446 40.55 -39.37 5.46
C VAL A 446 40.19 -39.55 3.97
N PRO A 447 41.11 -39.32 3.02
CA PRO A 447 40.85 -39.55 1.60
C PRO A 447 41.04 -41.03 1.27
N THR A 448 40.03 -41.67 0.68
CA THR A 448 40.20 -42.98 0.04
C THR A 448 40.11 -42.85 -1.47
N THR A 449 41.13 -43.42 -2.08
CA THR A 449 41.57 -43.39 -3.47
C THR A 449 40.58 -44.01 -4.46
N GLN A 450 40.54 -43.36 -5.63
CA GLN A 450 40.23 -43.84 -6.99
C GLN A 450 39.75 -45.30 -7.18
N GLN A 451 38.66 -45.45 -7.94
CA GLN A 451 38.66 -46.29 -9.14
C GLN A 451 37.56 -45.85 -10.13
N ALA A 452 37.95 -45.86 -11.40
CA ALA A 452 37.21 -45.40 -12.55
C ALA A 452 36.43 -46.54 -13.22
N GLU A 453 35.63 -46.13 -14.22
CA GLU A 453 35.21 -46.87 -15.42
C GLU A 453 33.81 -47.51 -15.50
N THR A 454 33.10 -46.97 -16.50
CA THR A 454 32.22 -47.63 -17.50
C THR A 454 30.70 -47.72 -17.27
N THR A 455 30.02 -47.01 -18.17
CA THR A 455 28.61 -47.11 -18.62
C THR A 455 28.40 -48.37 -19.51
N PRO A 456 27.22 -48.58 -20.16
CA PRO A 456 25.83 -48.62 -19.68
C PRO A 456 25.09 -49.86 -20.23
N ALA A 457 23.96 -50.31 -19.64
CA ALA A 457 22.91 -51.01 -20.40
C ALA A 457 21.57 -51.14 -19.64
N THR A 458 20.57 -50.43 -20.15
CA THR A 458 19.34 -50.99 -20.78
C THR A 458 18.39 -51.87 -19.94
N ASN A 459 17.18 -51.32 -19.74
CA ASN A 459 15.87 -51.98 -19.92
C ASN A 459 15.36 -53.01 -18.88
N LEU A 460 14.30 -52.63 -18.14
CA LEU A 460 12.92 -53.18 -18.20
C LEU A 460 12.20 -53.12 -16.84
N LEU A 461 11.12 -52.32 -16.80
CA LEU A 461 9.88 -52.66 -16.10
C LEU A 461 9.12 -53.67 -17.00
N PRO A 462 8.23 -54.55 -16.49
CA PRO A 462 7.05 -54.06 -15.78
C PRO A 462 6.35 -54.98 -14.74
N THR A 463 5.40 -54.34 -14.06
CA THR A 463 4.06 -54.82 -13.65
C THR A 463 3.83 -55.66 -12.37
N THR A 464 2.94 -55.06 -11.56
CA THR A 464 1.74 -55.62 -10.90
C THR A 464 1.87 -56.53 -9.68
N SER A 465 1.26 -56.05 -8.59
CA SER A 465 0.19 -56.68 -7.79
C SER A 465 0.44 -56.36 -6.32
N SER A 466 -0.28 -55.38 -5.76
CA SER A 466 -1.46 -55.62 -4.93
C SER A 466 -1.25 -56.74 -3.91
N LEU A 467 -1.06 -56.39 -2.65
CA LEU A 467 -1.74 -57.04 -1.54
C LEU A 467 -1.78 -56.09 -0.32
N SER A 468 -3.00 -56.02 0.21
CA SER A 468 -3.48 -55.48 1.48
C SER A 468 -2.52 -55.58 2.68
N PHE A 469 -2.58 -54.63 3.62
CA PHE A 469 -2.53 -55.00 5.04
C PHE A 469 -3.40 -54.09 5.92
N SER A 470 -4.05 -54.77 6.85
CA SER A 470 -5.06 -54.35 7.81
C SER A 470 -4.53 -53.40 8.88
N TRP A 471 -5.46 -52.63 9.45
CA TRP A 471 -5.29 -51.94 10.72
C TRP A 471 -5.05 -52.97 11.83
N ALA A 472 -3.91 -52.86 12.52
CA ALA A 472 -3.70 -53.43 13.84
C ALA A 472 -2.63 -52.63 14.57
N ASP A 473 -2.92 -52.47 15.85
CA ASP A 473 -2.21 -51.78 16.91
C ASP A 473 -0.72 -52.18 17.02
N GLY A 474 0.14 -51.22 17.30
CA GLY A 474 1.58 -51.45 17.37
C GLY A 474 2.37 -50.16 17.54
N SER A 475 2.69 -49.86 18.80
CA SER A 475 3.69 -48.89 19.21
C SER A 475 5.02 -49.12 18.48
N ASP A 476 5.35 -48.25 17.53
CA ASP A 476 6.71 -48.12 17.01
C ASP A 476 7.02 -46.64 16.77
N THR A 477 7.82 -46.10 17.68
CA THR A 477 8.55 -44.85 17.57
C THR A 477 9.45 -44.86 16.33
N LYS A 478 8.89 -44.50 15.17
CA LYS A 478 9.68 -44.02 14.02
C LYS A 478 9.98 -42.56 14.25
N SER A 479 11.19 -42.32 14.75
CA SER A 479 11.91 -41.06 14.69
C SER A 479 11.79 -40.48 13.28
N GLN A 480 10.90 -39.50 13.12
CA GLN A 480 10.89 -38.62 11.96
C GLN A 480 12.19 -37.81 12.01
N GLN A 481 13.23 -38.33 11.35
CA GLN A 481 14.34 -37.50 10.90
C GLN A 481 13.76 -36.46 9.95
N GLN A 482 13.37 -35.30 10.48
CA GLN A 482 13.23 -34.09 9.66
C GLN A 482 14.62 -33.85 9.07
N GLN A 483 14.79 -34.18 7.79
CA GLN A 483 16.04 -33.96 7.09
C GLN A 483 16.34 -32.46 7.14
N GLN A 484 17.46 -32.11 7.77
CA GLN A 484 17.89 -30.72 7.93
C GLN A 484 18.05 -30.06 6.55
N LEU A 485 17.70 -28.77 6.48
CA LEU A 485 17.86 -27.99 5.24
C LEU A 485 19.35 -28.00 4.81
N PRO A 486 19.64 -28.02 3.49
CA PRO A 486 21.02 -28.01 3.01
C PRO A 486 21.79 -26.79 3.54
N PRO A 487 23.02 -26.95 4.02
CA PRO A 487 23.79 -25.82 4.58
C PRO A 487 24.14 -24.76 3.53
N ASN A 488 24.18 -25.13 2.25
CA ASN A 488 24.43 -24.23 1.12
C ASN A 488 23.16 -23.57 0.55
N LEU A 489 22.04 -23.60 1.28
CA LEU A 489 20.76 -23.06 0.80
C LEU A 489 20.84 -21.57 0.47
N ARG A 490 21.60 -20.80 1.26
CA ARG A 490 21.85 -19.38 1.01
C ARG A 490 22.54 -19.15 -0.33
N GLU A 491 23.59 -19.92 -0.63
CA GLU A 491 24.33 -19.83 -1.89
C GLU A 491 23.45 -20.20 -3.08
N GLN A 492 22.60 -21.22 -2.95
CA GLN A 492 21.65 -21.61 -4.00
C GLN A 492 20.68 -20.47 -4.35
N TRP A 493 20.13 -19.78 -3.34
CA TRP A 493 19.26 -18.62 -3.57
C TRP A 493 20.02 -17.41 -4.13
N LEU A 494 21.27 -17.19 -3.71
CA LEU A 494 22.11 -16.11 -4.25
C LEU A 494 22.53 -16.36 -5.71
N ALA A 495 22.71 -17.62 -6.12
CA ALA A 495 23.04 -18.00 -7.50
C ALA A 495 21.93 -17.67 -8.50
N LEU A 496 20.68 -17.53 -8.04
CA LEU A 496 19.55 -17.10 -8.87
C LEU A 496 19.53 -15.60 -9.18
N LYS A 497 20.38 -14.79 -8.53
CA LYS A 497 20.48 -13.38 -8.90
C LYS A 497 20.94 -13.29 -10.35
N PRO A 498 20.25 -12.52 -11.22
CA PRO A 498 20.75 -12.30 -12.56
C PRO A 498 22.14 -11.69 -12.43
N THR A 499 23.16 -12.41 -12.87
CA THR A 499 24.50 -11.84 -12.96
C THR A 499 24.37 -10.71 -13.97
N ASN A 500 24.68 -9.49 -13.53
CA ASN A 500 24.99 -8.40 -14.45
C ASN A 500 26.28 -8.81 -15.16
N ASN A 501 26.19 -9.76 -16.07
CA ASN A 501 27.17 -9.92 -17.11
C ASN A 501 27.03 -8.60 -17.86
N THR A 502 27.93 -7.68 -17.55
CA THR A 502 28.26 -6.58 -18.44
C THR A 502 28.26 -7.19 -19.83
N TYR A 503 27.30 -6.79 -20.65
CA TYR A 503 27.46 -6.85 -22.09
C TYR A 503 28.70 -5.99 -22.36
N THR A 504 29.88 -6.58 -22.17
CA THR A 504 31.04 -6.17 -22.91
C THR A 504 30.58 -6.31 -24.34
N ASN A 505 30.41 -5.17 -25.00
CA ASN A 505 30.24 -5.08 -26.44
C ASN A 505 31.53 -5.60 -27.08
N ASN A 506 31.77 -6.91 -26.98
CA ASN A 506 32.66 -7.66 -27.83
C ASN A 506 31.80 -8.60 -28.67
N LYS A 507 30.81 -8.02 -29.35
CA LYS A 507 30.50 -8.48 -30.69
C LYS A 507 31.70 -8.15 -31.56
N LYS A 508 32.71 -9.02 -31.57
CA LYS A 508 33.49 -9.24 -32.80
C LYS A 508 32.45 -9.59 -33.84
N ALA A 509 32.09 -8.61 -34.65
CA ALA A 509 31.30 -8.79 -35.84
C ALA A 509 32.08 -9.71 -36.78
N THR A 510 31.93 -11.01 -36.60
CA THR A 510 32.14 -11.96 -37.69
C THR A 510 31.06 -11.64 -38.70
N LYS A 511 31.44 -10.87 -39.73
CA LYS A 511 30.69 -10.74 -40.98
C LYS A 511 30.49 -12.16 -41.54
N LYS A 512 29.46 -12.86 -41.09
CA LYS A 512 28.92 -14.00 -41.83
C LYS A 512 28.06 -13.41 -42.95
N THR A 513 28.62 -13.54 -44.14
CA THR A 513 28.08 -13.20 -45.44
C THR A 513 26.60 -13.55 -45.50
N GLN A 514 25.77 -12.54 -45.77
CA GLN A 514 24.33 -12.72 -46.00
C GLN A 514 24.16 -13.56 -47.26
N ASN A 515 23.53 -14.72 -47.13
CA ASN A 515 23.04 -15.48 -48.28
C ASN A 515 21.66 -14.91 -48.64
N PRO A 516 21.47 -14.24 -49.80
CA PRO A 516 20.27 -13.46 -50.09
C PRO A 516 19.19 -14.32 -50.74
N LYS A 517 18.75 -15.40 -50.08
CA LYS A 517 17.71 -16.29 -50.63
C LYS A 517 16.96 -17.13 -49.59
N VAL A 518 16.68 -16.57 -48.41
CA VAL A 518 15.80 -17.24 -47.43
C VAL A 518 14.51 -16.44 -47.28
N ASP A 519 13.41 -17.08 -47.67
CA ASP A 519 12.05 -16.56 -47.64
C ASP A 519 11.62 -16.11 -46.21
N PHE A 520 10.79 -15.08 -46.15
CA PHE A 520 10.34 -14.43 -44.90
C PHE A 520 9.62 -15.41 -43.97
N GLU A 521 8.89 -16.36 -44.55
CA GLU A 521 8.17 -17.39 -43.79
C GLU A 521 9.13 -18.40 -43.15
N ALA A 522 10.24 -18.74 -43.82
CA ALA A 522 11.29 -19.59 -43.27
C ALA A 522 12.02 -18.92 -42.10
N ARG A 523 12.21 -17.59 -42.16
CA ARG A 523 12.72 -16.81 -41.01
C ARG A 523 11.76 -16.81 -39.82
N LYS A 524 10.46 -16.64 -40.06
CA LYS A 524 9.45 -16.76 -38.99
C LYS A 524 9.43 -18.14 -38.36
N ARG A 525 9.55 -19.22 -39.16
CA ARG A 525 9.58 -20.59 -38.65
C ARG A 525 10.85 -20.89 -37.84
N MET A 526 12.01 -20.37 -38.25
CA MET A 526 13.25 -20.52 -37.47
C MET A 526 13.16 -19.78 -36.14
N LEU A 527 12.65 -18.55 -36.12
CA LEU A 527 12.44 -17.79 -34.90
C LEU A 527 11.39 -18.46 -33.97
N ALA A 528 10.29 -18.95 -34.55
CA ALA A 528 9.29 -19.69 -33.80
C ALA A 528 9.87 -20.99 -33.20
N ARG A 529 10.74 -21.68 -33.94
CA ARG A 529 11.42 -22.90 -33.46
C ARG A 529 12.42 -22.59 -32.35
N GLU A 530 13.08 -21.43 -32.39
CA GLU A 530 13.98 -20.96 -31.33
C GLU A 530 13.20 -20.55 -30.07
N LEU A 531 12.04 -19.91 -30.23
CA LEU A 531 11.13 -19.57 -29.13
C LEU A 531 10.41 -20.79 -28.51
N LEU A 532 10.26 -21.87 -29.29
CA LEU A 532 9.62 -23.12 -28.88
C LEU A 532 10.62 -24.18 -28.42
N ALA A 533 11.93 -23.94 -28.55
CA ALA A 533 12.93 -24.87 -28.07
C ALA A 533 12.98 -24.84 -26.54
N PRO A 534 12.82 -25.97 -25.84
CA PRO A 534 13.04 -26.02 -24.40
C PRO A 534 14.52 -25.78 -24.12
N GLU A 535 14.83 -24.84 -23.22
CA GLU A 535 16.20 -24.56 -22.80
C GLU A 535 16.80 -25.80 -22.13
N THR A 536 17.85 -26.37 -22.72
CA THR A 536 18.64 -27.42 -22.09
C THR A 536 19.49 -26.80 -20.98
N ILE A 537 18.91 -26.70 -19.77
CA ILE A 537 19.66 -26.48 -18.54
C ILE A 537 20.05 -27.86 -18.02
N THR A 538 21.35 -28.12 -17.95
CA THR A 538 21.93 -29.37 -17.43
C THR A 538 21.59 -29.56 -15.96
N ALA A 539 20.81 -30.61 -15.71
CA ALA A 539 20.51 -31.37 -14.49
C ALA A 539 21.19 -30.97 -13.15
N ALA A 540 20.34 -30.67 -12.15
CA ALA A 540 20.41 -31.26 -10.81
C ALA A 540 18.98 -31.51 -10.29
N SER A 541 18.76 -32.71 -9.77
CA SER A 541 17.47 -33.32 -9.43
C SER A 541 16.71 -32.62 -8.29
N ASN A 542 15.60 -31.97 -8.63
CA ASN A 542 14.28 -32.07 -8.01
C ASN A 542 13.31 -31.26 -8.89
N ASN A 543 12.06 -31.72 -9.06
CA ASN A 543 11.06 -31.16 -9.98
C ASN A 543 10.58 -29.72 -9.67
N ASN A 544 11.34 -28.93 -8.91
CA ASN A 544 11.08 -27.51 -8.70
C ASN A 544 12.24 -26.71 -9.32
N GLU A 545 11.92 -25.82 -10.26
CA GLU A 545 12.84 -24.86 -10.90
C GLU A 545 13.47 -23.85 -9.92
N HIS A 546 13.31 -24.02 -8.60
CA HIS A 546 13.74 -23.12 -7.54
C HIS A 546 14.33 -23.88 -6.33
N PRO A 547 15.31 -23.30 -5.61
CA PRO A 547 15.85 -23.85 -4.37
C PRO A 547 14.78 -24.09 -3.30
N LEU A 548 15.11 -24.91 -2.30
CA LEU A 548 14.19 -25.25 -1.21
C LEU A 548 13.75 -24.00 -0.45
N CYS A 549 12.51 -24.02 0.04
CA CYS A 549 11.97 -22.94 0.87
C CYS A 549 12.78 -22.84 2.17
N PRO A 550 13.15 -21.64 2.67
CA PRO A 550 13.78 -21.49 3.99
C PRO A 550 12.92 -22.05 5.14
N GLY A 551 13.51 -22.10 6.34
CA GLY A 551 12.84 -22.54 7.56
C GLY A 551 11.81 -21.52 8.09
N ALA A 552 11.01 -21.93 9.07
CA ALA A 552 10.05 -21.03 9.71
C ALA A 552 10.76 -19.93 10.52
N GLU A 553 11.96 -20.21 11.00
CA GLU A 553 12.89 -19.28 11.66
C GLU A 553 13.34 -18.12 10.76
N ASP A 554 13.24 -18.29 9.44
CA ASP A 554 13.58 -17.28 8.46
C ASP A 554 12.36 -16.55 7.91
N LEU A 555 11.15 -16.86 8.38
CA LEU A 555 9.96 -16.11 8.02
C LEU A 555 10.02 -14.72 8.66
N ILE A 556 10.06 -13.67 7.83
CA ILE A 556 10.16 -12.28 8.29
C ILE A 556 8.94 -11.42 7.95
N GLY A 557 8.02 -11.90 7.13
CA GLY A 557 6.84 -11.13 6.76
C GLY A 557 5.93 -11.74 5.70
N PHE A 558 5.01 -10.93 5.19
CA PHE A 558 4.00 -11.33 4.22
C PHE A 558 3.79 -10.27 3.15
N VAL A 559 3.46 -10.71 1.94
CA VAL A 559 3.04 -9.85 0.83
C VAL A 559 1.59 -9.43 1.02
N THR A 560 1.33 -8.11 1.05
CA THR A 560 -0.05 -7.58 1.11
C THR A 560 -0.65 -7.45 -0.29
N THR A 561 0.14 -6.96 -1.24
CA THR A 561 -0.27 -6.74 -2.63
C THR A 561 0.88 -7.11 -3.56
N GLY A 562 0.67 -8.00 -4.52
CA GLY A 562 1.64 -8.28 -5.58
C GLY A 562 0.98 -8.30 -6.95
N SER A 563 1.65 -7.71 -7.93
CA SER A 563 1.17 -7.61 -9.31
C SER A 563 2.30 -7.20 -10.25
N TYR A 564 2.04 -7.25 -11.55
CA TYR A 564 2.92 -6.67 -12.56
C TYR A 564 2.81 -5.15 -12.53
N ASN A 565 3.94 -4.45 -12.34
CA ASN A 565 3.97 -2.99 -12.33
C ASN A 565 4.20 -2.48 -13.75
N LEU A 566 3.17 -1.85 -14.32
CA LEU A 566 3.20 -1.34 -15.69
C LEU A 566 4.20 -0.19 -15.87
N ARG A 567 4.48 0.58 -14.82
CA ARG A 567 5.46 1.68 -14.86
C ARG A 567 6.90 1.16 -14.85
N ASP A 568 7.20 0.19 -14.00
CA ASP A 568 8.55 -0.36 -13.87
C ASP A 568 8.84 -1.46 -14.92
N GLY A 569 7.81 -1.97 -15.63
CA GLY A 569 7.96 -3.03 -16.63
C GLY A 569 8.36 -4.39 -16.03
N GLN A 570 8.11 -4.59 -14.74
CA GLN A 570 8.49 -5.81 -14.02
C GLN A 570 7.51 -6.11 -12.88
N ALA A 571 7.58 -7.33 -12.36
CA ALA A 571 6.77 -7.72 -11.22
C ALA A 571 7.29 -7.03 -9.94
N THR A 572 6.35 -6.46 -9.17
CA THR A 572 6.65 -5.86 -7.88
C THR A 572 5.63 -6.33 -6.85
N ALA A 573 5.94 -6.12 -5.58
CA ALA A 573 5.02 -6.35 -4.50
C ALA A 573 5.19 -5.30 -3.39
N VAL A 574 4.15 -5.12 -2.60
CA VAL A 574 4.18 -4.44 -1.31
C VAL A 574 4.09 -5.54 -0.26
N GLY A 575 5.04 -5.52 0.67
CA GLY A 575 5.11 -6.48 1.77
C GLY A 575 5.18 -5.76 3.10
N VAL A 576 4.86 -6.50 4.16
CA VAL A 576 5.00 -6.05 5.54
C VAL A 576 5.93 -7.03 6.24
N LEU A 577 6.98 -6.49 6.85
CA LEU A 577 8.02 -7.25 7.55
C LEU A 577 7.99 -6.94 9.05
N SER A 578 8.47 -7.88 9.87
CA SER A 578 8.93 -7.60 11.23
C SER A 578 10.03 -6.54 11.17
N ALA A 579 9.86 -5.45 11.93
CA ALA A 579 10.84 -4.38 11.95
C ALA A 579 12.17 -4.83 12.59
N VAL A 580 12.12 -5.74 13.57
CA VAL A 580 13.34 -6.30 14.19
C VAL A 580 14.14 -7.07 13.13
N CYS A 581 13.51 -8.03 12.45
CA CYS A 581 14.18 -8.83 11.42
C CYS A 581 14.68 -7.97 10.26
N ALA A 582 13.90 -6.98 9.83
CA ALA A 582 14.30 -6.07 8.77
C ALA A 582 15.52 -5.20 9.17
N ARG A 583 15.60 -4.77 10.44
CA ARG A 583 16.77 -4.05 10.96
C ARG A 583 17.99 -4.96 10.99
N ASP A 584 17.85 -6.16 11.51
CA ASP A 584 18.98 -7.08 11.68
C ASP A 584 19.59 -7.45 10.31
N GLU A 585 18.77 -7.65 9.27
CA GLU A 585 19.26 -7.87 7.90
C GLU A 585 19.90 -6.62 7.28
N LEU A 586 19.43 -5.41 7.61
CA LEU A 586 20.06 -4.16 7.16
C LEU A 586 21.41 -3.88 7.83
N LEU A 587 21.60 -4.35 9.08
CA LEU A 587 22.89 -4.26 9.77
C LEU A 587 23.87 -5.34 9.30
N ARG A 588 23.35 -6.40 8.67
CA ARG A 588 24.13 -7.52 8.13
C ARG A 588 24.68 -7.24 6.72
N ALA A 589 23.94 -6.50 5.92
CA ALA A 589 24.30 -6.11 4.54
C ALA A 589 25.28 -4.93 4.51
#